data_AF-A0A821HYF1-F1
#
_entry.id   AF-A0A821HYF1-F1
#
_cell.length_a   1.000
_cell.length_b   1.000
_cell.length_c   1.000
_cell.angle_alpha   90.00
_cell.angle_beta   90.00
_cell.angle_gamma   90.00
#
_symmetry.space_group_name_H-M   'P 1'
#
loop_
_entity.id
_entity.type
_entity.pdbx_description
1 polymer ?
#
loop_
_entity_poly.entity_id
_entity_poly.type
_entity_poly.pdbx_seq_one_letter_code
_entity_poly.pdbx_strand_id
1 'polypeptide(L)'
;MGKEKKRISIVIIGHVDSGKSTSSGHLIYKCGGIERRMIEKFEKEADEIGKGSFKYAWVMDKVKASRERGMTVDISLCKFETEASDVTIIDAPGHRDFIKNMITGTAQADCAVLVVSASVGEFEAGISKNGQTREHALLAYTLGLKQMIVAINKMDMTKPSFSEARFNEIKTEVSAYIKRIGYQPESVAFVPISGWLGDNMIEPSVNMSWYKGWSVERKEGTATGQTLLEALDAIVPPHRQTDKPLRLPLQDVYRIGGIGTVPVGRVETGILKTNMIVSFAPSNVSGDVRSIEMHHTELDEALPGDNVGFNIRGVSVKELRRGYVCSDARNDPAQETSSFIAQVIVLNHPGQIAQGYTPVLDCHTSHIACKFAELISKIDRRSGKVIEEAPQYIKSGEAAIVKLIPTRPMCVEKFADYPPLGRFAVRDMRQTVAVGIIKDVERKPAASGKVAKVAVTSGWPLSESGTTQTNWTGTWHGVLEAYPEGEQGSGWNVTLEIGPYPMTDGACTIWRSTLLENNIRQGLKDYRFCRGRGADDLFTDEGSGVTISAQWINDVLVSPFKYKGVFAVSSMRMRGDVLEEEILITEDKPGIEDVVVSIRANSIHLMKMRRISA
;
A
#
# COMPACT_ATOMS: atom_id res chain seq x y z
N MET A 1 -10.02 -2.25 36.33
CA MET A 1 -9.63 -2.42 34.92
C MET A 1 -10.78 -1.92 34.08
N GLY A 2 -10.59 -0.83 33.33
CA GLY A 2 -11.62 -0.36 32.39
C GLY A 2 -11.87 -1.43 31.34
N LYS A 3 -13.13 -1.66 30.96
CA LYS A 3 -13.46 -2.59 29.87
C LYS A 3 -12.73 -2.16 28.60
N GLU A 4 -12.08 -3.10 27.93
CA GLU A 4 -11.42 -2.86 26.65
C GLU A 4 -12.44 -2.35 25.63
N LYS A 5 -12.28 -1.13 25.14
CA LYS A 5 -13.21 -0.48 24.22
C LYS A 5 -13.05 -1.05 22.81
N LYS A 6 -14.16 -1.20 22.10
CA LYS A 6 -14.15 -1.69 20.71
C LYS A 6 -13.58 -0.62 19.78
N ARG A 7 -12.59 -0.95 18.94
CA ARG A 7 -12.07 0.00 17.95
C ARG A 7 -12.83 -0.09 16.64
N ILE A 8 -13.38 1.04 16.18
CA ILE A 8 -14.21 1.13 14.98
C ILE A 8 -13.77 2.32 14.13
N SER A 9 -13.60 2.11 12.82
CA SER A 9 -13.35 3.18 11.86
C SER A 9 -14.63 3.49 11.07
N ILE A 10 -15.01 4.76 10.98
CA ILE A 10 -16.19 5.20 10.21
C ILE A 10 -15.81 6.22 9.15
N VAL A 11 -16.41 6.10 7.96
CA VAL A 11 -16.29 7.10 6.91
C VAL A 11 -17.58 7.88 6.77
N ILE A 12 -17.47 9.21 6.75
CA ILE A 12 -18.62 10.11 6.60
C ILE A 12 -18.73 10.51 5.13
N ILE A 13 -19.82 10.11 4.49
CA ILE A 13 -20.04 10.24 3.06
C ILE A 13 -21.37 10.94 2.76
N GLY A 14 -21.48 11.57 1.59
CA GLY A 14 -22.69 12.30 1.19
C GLY A 14 -22.42 13.44 0.23
N HIS A 15 -23.49 14.04 -0.31
CA HIS A 15 -23.40 15.13 -1.28
C HIS A 15 -22.65 16.36 -0.76
N VAL A 16 -22.15 17.20 -1.67
CA VAL A 16 -21.70 18.56 -1.30
C VAL A 16 -22.83 19.28 -0.57
N ASP A 17 -22.47 20.07 0.44
CA ASP A 17 -23.38 20.81 1.32
C ASP A 17 -24.36 19.99 2.16
N SER A 18 -24.28 18.65 2.17
CA SER A 18 -25.12 17.84 3.07
C SER A 18 -24.78 17.98 4.56
N GLY A 19 -23.70 18.72 4.88
CA GLY A 19 -23.27 18.99 6.25
C GLY A 19 -22.45 17.88 6.90
N LYS A 20 -21.67 17.13 6.11
CA LYS A 20 -20.73 16.09 6.57
C LYS A 20 -19.78 16.62 7.65
N SER A 21 -18.87 17.53 7.28
CA SER A 21 -17.83 18.06 8.17
C SER A 21 -18.39 18.79 9.38
N THR A 22 -19.54 19.47 9.23
CA THR A 22 -20.26 20.08 10.37
C THR A 22 -20.72 19.02 11.36
N SER A 23 -21.34 17.94 10.88
CA SER A 23 -21.81 16.84 11.74
C SER A 23 -20.63 16.11 12.39
N SER A 24 -19.57 15.83 11.62
CA SER A 24 -18.31 15.24 12.11
C SER A 24 -17.69 16.08 13.23
N GLY A 25 -17.50 17.38 12.97
CA GLY A 25 -16.89 18.29 13.93
C GLY A 25 -17.72 18.50 15.19
N HIS A 26 -19.06 18.50 15.08
CA HIS A 26 -19.94 18.59 16.23
C HIS A 26 -19.84 17.34 17.11
N LEU A 27 -19.86 16.13 16.51
CA LEU A 27 -19.65 14.89 17.27
C LEU A 27 -18.33 14.92 18.05
N ILE A 28 -17.25 15.30 17.37
CA ILE A 28 -15.91 15.36 18.00
C ILE A 28 -15.89 16.38 19.13
N TYR A 29 -16.49 17.56 18.93
CA TYR A 29 -16.57 18.60 19.95
C TYR A 29 -17.25 18.09 21.22
N LYS A 30 -18.46 17.52 21.06
CA LYS A 30 -19.27 17.11 22.19
C LYS A 30 -18.76 15.85 22.88
N CYS A 31 -18.11 14.94 22.15
CA CYS A 31 -17.46 13.76 22.72
C CYS A 31 -16.08 14.07 23.33
N GLY A 32 -15.68 15.35 23.41
CA GLY A 32 -14.45 15.76 24.07
C GLY A 32 -13.16 15.45 23.32
N GLY A 33 -13.23 15.13 22.01
CA GLY A 33 -12.06 14.82 21.20
C GLY A 33 -11.16 16.03 20.91
N ILE A 34 -11.59 17.25 21.26
CA ILE A 34 -10.84 18.50 21.05
C ILE A 34 -10.95 19.41 22.27
N GLU A 35 -9.83 20.02 22.66
CA GLU A 35 -9.78 21.00 23.74
C GLU A 35 -10.61 22.26 23.43
N ARG A 36 -11.40 22.71 24.41
CA ARG A 36 -12.28 23.89 24.28
C ARG A 36 -11.56 25.15 23.76
N ARG A 37 -10.32 25.39 24.20
CA ARG A 37 -9.49 26.54 23.76
C ARG A 37 -9.21 26.53 22.26
N MET A 38 -9.02 25.35 21.67
CA MET A 38 -8.73 25.22 20.24
C MET A 38 -9.96 25.57 19.40
N ILE A 39 -11.15 25.33 19.93
CA ILE A 39 -12.43 25.63 19.26
C ILE A 39 -12.72 27.12 19.29
N GLU A 40 -12.52 27.78 20.42
CA GLU A 40 -12.64 29.24 20.52
C GLU A 40 -11.73 29.95 19.52
N LYS A 41 -10.52 29.40 19.32
CA LYS A 41 -9.60 29.88 18.28
C LYS A 41 -10.16 29.67 16.87
N PHE A 42 -10.69 28.50 16.56
CA PHE A 42 -11.28 28.23 15.23
C PHE A 42 -12.55 29.04 14.97
N GLU A 43 -13.38 29.30 15.98
CA GLU A 43 -14.56 30.15 15.87
C GLU A 43 -14.14 31.58 15.52
N LYS A 44 -13.12 32.11 16.21
CA LYS A 44 -12.55 33.43 15.89
C LYS A 44 -11.94 33.50 14.49
N GLU A 45 -11.15 32.50 14.08
CA GLU A 45 -10.57 32.43 12.73
C GLU A 45 -11.66 32.33 11.64
N ALA A 46 -12.73 31.57 11.88
CA ALA A 46 -13.83 31.44 10.94
C ALA A 46 -14.63 32.74 10.80
N ASP A 47 -14.85 33.45 11.90
CA ASP A 47 -15.53 34.76 11.91
C ASP A 47 -14.70 35.84 11.22
N GLU A 48 -13.38 35.87 11.43
CA GLU A 48 -12.46 36.82 10.77
C GLU A 48 -12.46 36.70 9.23
N ILE A 49 -12.78 35.51 8.70
CA ILE A 49 -12.85 35.23 7.27
C ILE A 49 -14.31 35.34 6.74
N GLY A 50 -15.27 35.73 7.59
CA GLY A 50 -16.67 35.88 7.22
C GLY A 50 -17.40 34.54 7.00
N LYS A 51 -16.88 33.45 7.56
CA LYS A 51 -17.42 32.08 7.46
C LYS A 51 -17.79 31.50 8.84
N GLY A 52 -18.35 32.31 9.74
CA GLY A 52 -18.70 31.89 11.10
C GLY A 52 -19.62 30.66 11.20
N SER A 53 -20.46 30.43 10.18
CA SER A 53 -21.31 29.23 10.07
C SER A 53 -20.53 27.91 9.87
N PHE A 54 -19.20 27.95 9.73
CA PHE A 54 -18.36 26.78 9.50
C PHE A 54 -17.53 26.35 10.72
N LYS A 55 -17.78 26.89 11.93
CA LYS A 55 -16.92 26.61 13.11
C LYS A 55 -16.65 25.12 13.37
N TYR A 56 -17.65 24.25 13.19
CA TYR A 56 -17.48 22.81 13.35
C TYR A 56 -16.80 22.15 12.15
N ALA A 57 -16.97 22.66 10.92
CA ALA A 57 -16.26 22.14 9.76
C ALA A 57 -14.74 22.42 9.82
N TRP A 58 -14.34 23.54 10.43
CA TRP A 58 -12.94 23.93 10.63
C TRP A 58 -12.11 22.97 11.48
N VAL A 59 -12.79 22.19 12.34
CA VAL A 59 -12.20 21.08 13.08
C VAL A 59 -11.58 20.04 12.13
N MET A 60 -12.31 19.71 11.06
CA MET A 60 -11.89 18.70 10.08
C MET A 60 -11.03 19.30 8.98
N ASP A 61 -11.35 20.51 8.52
CA ASP A 61 -10.68 21.20 7.41
C ASP A 61 -9.37 21.85 7.87
N LYS A 62 -8.31 21.04 8.04
CA LYS A 62 -6.97 21.52 8.44
C LYS A 62 -6.17 22.14 7.28
N VAL A 63 -6.50 21.80 6.03
CA VAL A 63 -5.77 22.27 4.84
C VAL A 63 -6.28 23.66 4.42
N LYS A 64 -5.36 24.61 4.18
CA LYS A 64 -5.69 25.99 3.76
C LYS A 64 -6.65 26.04 2.56
N ALA A 65 -6.42 25.20 1.55
CA ALA A 65 -7.26 25.10 0.37
C ALA A 65 -8.71 24.66 0.68
N SER A 66 -8.93 23.82 1.70
CA SER A 66 -10.28 23.45 2.15
C SER A 66 -10.99 24.61 2.82
N ARG A 67 -10.28 25.34 3.70
CA ARG A 67 -10.81 26.53 4.40
C ARG A 67 -11.20 27.65 3.44
N GLU A 68 -10.34 27.95 2.47
CA GLU A 68 -10.60 28.99 1.45
C GLU A 68 -11.81 28.64 0.57
N ARG A 69 -11.91 27.39 0.12
CA ARG A 69 -13.01 26.93 -0.75
C ARG A 69 -14.31 26.61 -0.01
N GLY A 70 -14.27 26.43 1.31
CA GLY A 70 -15.44 26.00 2.10
C GLY A 70 -15.91 24.59 1.77
N MET A 71 -15.02 23.73 1.26
CA MET A 71 -15.29 22.34 0.93
C MET A 71 -14.10 21.45 1.31
N THR A 72 -14.37 20.28 1.86
CA THR A 72 -13.35 19.26 2.19
C THR A 72 -12.64 18.79 0.91
N VAL A 73 -11.31 18.87 0.89
CA VAL A 73 -10.45 18.53 -0.26
C VAL A 73 -9.75 17.20 -0.03
N ASP A 74 -9.21 17.01 1.17
CA ASP A 74 -8.47 15.82 1.57
C ASP A 74 -9.13 15.15 2.77
N ILE A 75 -8.76 13.91 3.02
CA ILE A 75 -9.27 13.13 4.15
C ILE A 75 -8.72 13.72 5.44
N SER A 76 -9.59 13.89 6.43
CA SER A 76 -9.18 14.26 7.79
C SER A 76 -9.52 13.13 8.75
N LEU A 77 -8.51 12.68 9.50
CA LEU A 77 -8.63 11.64 10.51
C LEU A 77 -8.73 12.29 11.88
N CYS A 78 -9.80 12.00 12.61
CA CYS A 78 -9.99 12.42 13.98
C CYS A 78 -10.49 11.25 14.83
N LYS A 79 -10.17 11.27 16.12
CA LYS A 79 -10.58 10.24 17.06
C LYS A 79 -11.43 10.84 18.16
N PHE A 80 -12.40 10.07 18.62
CA PHE A 80 -13.13 10.36 19.83
C PHE A 80 -13.53 9.04 20.49
N GLU A 81 -13.82 9.10 21.78
CA GLU A 81 -14.23 7.94 22.55
C GLU A 81 -15.71 8.02 22.87
N THR A 82 -16.38 6.89 22.80
CA THR A 82 -17.71 6.68 23.39
C THR A 82 -17.59 5.85 24.66
N GLU A 83 -18.72 5.53 25.28
CA GLU A 83 -18.74 4.63 26.44
C GLU A 83 -18.33 3.20 26.05
N ALA A 84 -18.64 2.77 24.83
CA ALA A 84 -18.45 1.40 24.36
C ALA A 84 -17.26 1.22 23.39
N SER A 85 -16.89 2.28 22.66
CA SER A 85 -16.03 2.17 21.49
C SER A 85 -15.05 3.34 21.35
N ASP A 86 -13.87 3.06 20.80
CA ASP A 86 -12.92 4.05 20.29
C ASP A 86 -13.20 4.25 18.80
N VAL A 87 -13.69 5.42 18.43
CA VAL A 87 -14.15 5.70 17.06
C VAL A 87 -13.14 6.58 16.33
N THR A 88 -12.71 6.10 15.17
CA THR A 88 -11.91 6.89 14.21
C THR A 88 -12.82 7.41 13.10
N ILE A 89 -12.99 8.72 13.01
CA ILE A 89 -13.72 9.38 11.93
C ILE A 89 -12.78 9.67 10.77
N ILE A 90 -13.26 9.29 9.58
CA ILE A 90 -12.68 9.60 8.29
C ILE A 90 -13.67 10.55 7.58
N ASP A 91 -13.40 11.86 7.61
CA ASP A 91 -14.22 12.83 6.89
C ASP A 91 -13.86 12.80 5.40
N ALA A 92 -14.78 12.32 4.57
CA ALA A 92 -14.54 12.15 3.15
C ALA A 92 -15.09 13.35 2.34
N PRO A 93 -14.37 13.78 1.30
CA PRO A 93 -14.78 14.93 0.52
C PRO A 93 -16.06 14.65 -0.26
N GLY A 94 -16.92 15.67 -0.33
CA GLY A 94 -18.18 15.60 -1.07
C GLY A 94 -18.02 15.75 -2.58
N HIS A 95 -17.04 16.54 -3.03
CA HIS A 95 -16.96 17.01 -4.41
C HIS A 95 -16.47 15.94 -5.41
N ARG A 96 -16.96 15.97 -6.66
CA ARG A 96 -16.66 14.94 -7.68
C ARG A 96 -15.17 14.80 -7.98
N ASP A 97 -14.47 15.92 -8.01
CA ASP A 97 -13.02 15.97 -8.26
C ASP A 97 -12.21 15.22 -7.18
N PHE A 98 -12.76 15.03 -5.98
CA PHE A 98 -12.08 14.44 -4.84
C PHE A 98 -12.58 13.04 -4.47
N ILE A 99 -13.41 12.41 -5.31
CA ILE A 99 -13.87 11.02 -5.11
C ILE A 99 -12.71 10.03 -4.93
N LYS A 100 -11.52 10.31 -5.51
CA LYS A 100 -10.33 9.46 -5.32
C LYS A 100 -9.94 9.37 -3.84
N ASN A 101 -10.06 10.49 -3.12
CA ASN A 101 -9.76 10.58 -1.70
C ASN A 101 -10.88 9.91 -0.90
N MET A 102 -12.14 10.06 -1.31
CA MET A 102 -13.27 9.32 -0.72
C MET A 102 -13.09 7.80 -0.84
N ILE A 103 -12.64 7.29 -1.99
CA ILE A 103 -12.38 5.85 -2.19
C ILE A 103 -11.30 5.37 -1.21
N THR A 104 -10.18 6.09 -1.11
CA THR A 104 -9.10 5.70 -0.20
C THR A 104 -9.48 5.79 1.27
N GLY A 105 -10.35 6.74 1.66
CA GLY A 105 -10.88 6.82 3.02
C GLY A 105 -11.90 5.72 3.32
N THR A 106 -12.73 5.39 2.34
CA THR A 106 -13.76 4.35 2.47
C THR A 106 -13.14 2.95 2.59
N ALA A 107 -12.01 2.70 1.94
CA ALA A 107 -11.24 1.46 2.10
C ALA A 107 -10.76 1.23 3.55
N GLN A 108 -10.61 2.29 4.34
CA GLN A 108 -10.13 2.21 5.73
C GLN A 108 -11.25 2.13 6.77
N ALA A 109 -12.51 2.18 6.35
CA ALA A 109 -13.65 2.18 7.26
C ALA A 109 -14.20 0.77 7.49
N ASP A 110 -14.93 0.62 8.59
CA ASP A 110 -15.71 -0.56 8.95
C ASP A 110 -17.21 -0.31 8.72
N CYS A 111 -17.63 0.95 8.82
CA CYS A 111 -19.00 1.41 8.59
C CYS A 111 -19.02 2.76 7.84
N ALA A 112 -20.03 2.95 6.99
CA ALA A 112 -20.31 4.23 6.33
C ALA A 112 -21.42 4.99 7.04
N VAL A 113 -21.22 6.28 7.32
CA VAL A 113 -22.28 7.21 7.72
C VAL A 113 -22.66 8.06 6.52
N LEU A 114 -23.83 7.80 5.94
CA LEU A 114 -24.38 8.53 4.81
C LEU A 114 -25.17 9.74 5.30
N VAL A 115 -24.61 10.93 5.13
CA VAL A 115 -25.25 12.20 5.49
C VAL A 115 -26.05 12.72 4.30
N VAL A 116 -27.37 12.78 4.48
CA VAL A 116 -28.35 13.21 3.47
C VAL A 116 -29.04 14.48 3.96
N SER A 117 -29.04 15.55 3.16
CA SER A 117 -29.77 16.77 3.52
C SER A 117 -31.27 16.57 3.41
N ALA A 118 -32.04 17.07 4.40
CA ALA A 118 -33.49 17.12 4.38
C ALA A 118 -34.06 18.37 3.73
N SER A 119 -33.21 19.37 3.47
CA SER A 119 -33.59 20.63 2.83
C SER A 119 -34.15 20.39 1.43
N VAL A 120 -35.18 21.15 1.08
CA VAL A 120 -35.86 21.07 -0.23
C VAL A 120 -34.90 21.59 -1.31
N GLY A 121 -34.71 20.81 -2.37
CA GLY A 121 -33.78 21.07 -3.46
C GLY A 121 -32.42 20.38 -3.26
N GLU A 122 -31.86 20.41 -2.05
CA GLU A 122 -30.59 19.75 -1.75
C GLU A 122 -30.71 18.22 -1.77
N PHE A 123 -31.82 17.69 -1.21
CA PHE A 123 -32.10 16.26 -1.23
C PHE A 123 -32.20 15.74 -2.68
N GLU A 124 -33.02 16.42 -3.49
CA GLU A 124 -33.30 16.06 -4.87
C GLU A 124 -32.02 16.14 -5.74
N ALA A 125 -31.17 17.15 -5.50
CA ALA A 125 -29.86 17.27 -6.14
C ALA A 125 -28.93 16.11 -5.76
N GLY A 126 -28.86 15.76 -4.47
CA GLY A 126 -28.02 14.68 -3.95
C GLY A 126 -28.44 13.28 -4.41
N ILE A 127 -29.75 13.03 -4.52
CA ILE A 127 -30.30 11.76 -5.00
C ILE A 127 -30.50 11.72 -6.53
N SER A 128 -30.20 12.80 -7.25
CA SER A 128 -30.29 12.80 -8.73
C SER A 128 -29.36 11.76 -9.37
N LYS A 129 -29.54 11.48 -10.67
CA LYS A 129 -28.64 10.54 -11.41
C LYS A 129 -27.16 10.93 -11.33
N ASN A 130 -26.89 12.23 -11.25
CA ASN A 130 -25.54 12.78 -11.15
C ASN A 130 -25.20 13.20 -9.71
N GLY A 131 -26.06 12.87 -8.74
CA GLY A 131 -25.89 13.20 -7.34
C GLY A 131 -24.88 12.29 -6.65
N GLN A 132 -24.08 12.86 -5.76
CA GLN A 132 -22.99 12.13 -5.09
C GLN A 132 -23.49 11.22 -3.97
N THR A 133 -24.66 11.46 -3.39
CA THR A 133 -25.24 10.55 -2.38
C THR A 133 -25.38 9.14 -2.96
N ARG A 134 -25.81 9.05 -4.23
CA ARG A 134 -25.94 7.81 -4.97
C ARG A 134 -24.59 7.15 -5.24
N GLU A 135 -23.66 7.91 -5.81
CA GLU A 135 -22.31 7.44 -6.14
C GLU A 135 -21.56 6.96 -4.88
N HIS A 136 -21.62 7.71 -3.79
CA HIS A 136 -20.95 7.38 -2.54
C HIS A 136 -21.50 6.11 -1.88
N ALA A 137 -22.83 5.95 -1.80
CA ALA A 137 -23.44 4.76 -1.21
C ALA A 137 -23.06 3.49 -2.00
N LEU A 138 -22.99 3.61 -3.32
CA LEU A 138 -22.58 2.53 -4.22
C LEU A 138 -21.09 2.20 -4.09
N LEU A 139 -20.22 3.22 -4.01
CA LEU A 139 -18.79 3.04 -3.77
C LEU A 139 -18.53 2.40 -2.41
N ALA A 140 -19.22 2.83 -1.35
CA ALA A 140 -19.12 2.23 -0.03
C ALA A 140 -19.43 0.74 -0.03
N TYR A 141 -20.53 0.33 -0.69
CA TYR A 141 -20.91 -1.08 -0.79
C TYR A 141 -19.87 -1.88 -1.60
N THR A 142 -19.43 -1.31 -2.72
CA THR A 142 -18.42 -1.90 -3.60
C THR A 142 -17.09 -2.11 -2.87
N LEU A 143 -16.67 -1.16 -2.03
CA LEU A 143 -15.44 -1.22 -1.26
C LEU A 143 -15.54 -2.13 -0.03
N GLY A 144 -16.75 -2.62 0.30
CA GLY A 144 -16.95 -3.68 1.29
C GLY A 144 -17.53 -3.23 2.61
N LEU A 145 -17.96 -1.98 2.70
CA LEU A 145 -18.73 -1.48 3.84
C LEU A 145 -20.12 -2.10 3.78
N LYS A 146 -20.32 -3.16 4.57
CA LYS A 146 -21.62 -3.85 4.66
C LYS A 146 -22.56 -3.18 5.65
N GLN A 147 -22.02 -2.37 6.57
CA GLN A 147 -22.79 -1.63 7.56
C GLN A 147 -22.87 -0.16 7.16
N MET A 148 -24.09 0.39 7.20
CA MET A 148 -24.37 1.78 6.90
C MET A 148 -25.31 2.36 7.94
N ILE A 149 -25.10 3.63 8.26
CA ILE A 149 -26.01 4.48 9.03
C ILE A 149 -26.40 5.65 8.12
N VAL A 150 -27.68 6.00 8.06
CA VAL A 150 -28.17 7.14 7.29
C VAL A 150 -28.55 8.24 8.27
N ALA A 151 -27.81 9.35 8.22
CA ALA A 151 -28.09 10.55 8.98
C ALA A 151 -28.83 11.55 8.07
N ILE A 152 -30.11 11.77 8.34
CA ILE A 152 -30.94 12.74 7.63
C ILE A 152 -30.74 14.08 8.32
N ASN A 153 -29.85 14.90 7.76
CA ASN A 153 -29.35 16.14 8.33
C ASN A 153 -30.18 17.36 7.89
N LYS A 154 -29.97 18.50 8.56
CA LYS A 154 -30.69 19.76 8.32
C LYS A 154 -32.21 19.65 8.53
N MET A 155 -32.63 18.84 9.51
CA MET A 155 -34.06 18.70 9.85
C MET A 155 -34.67 20.03 10.32
N ASP A 156 -33.85 20.93 10.87
CA ASP A 156 -34.23 22.30 11.23
C ASP A 156 -34.63 23.14 10.01
N MET A 157 -34.11 22.82 8.81
CA MET A 157 -34.39 23.55 7.56
C MET A 157 -35.56 22.98 6.75
N THR A 158 -36.23 21.93 7.23
CA THR A 158 -37.42 21.41 6.53
C THR A 158 -38.57 22.42 6.58
N LYS A 159 -39.58 22.24 5.73
CA LYS A 159 -40.80 23.07 5.72
C LYS A 159 -42.03 22.19 5.96
N PRO A 160 -42.69 22.23 7.13
CA PRO A 160 -42.30 22.95 8.36
C PRO A 160 -41.00 22.40 8.97
N SER A 161 -40.37 23.14 9.89
CA SER A 161 -39.14 22.70 10.57
C SER A 161 -39.38 21.41 11.35
N PHE A 162 -38.42 20.49 11.34
CA PHE A 162 -38.50 19.16 11.96
C PHE A 162 -39.69 18.29 11.50
N SER A 163 -40.02 18.35 10.20
CA SER A 163 -41.18 17.66 9.60
C SER A 163 -41.00 16.14 9.52
N GLU A 164 -41.90 15.41 10.19
CA GLU A 164 -41.99 13.94 10.10
C GLU A 164 -42.30 13.46 8.67
N ALA A 165 -43.18 14.16 7.97
CA ALA A 165 -43.58 13.79 6.61
C ALA A 165 -42.37 13.82 5.65
N ARG A 166 -41.53 14.86 5.76
CA ARG A 166 -40.31 14.99 4.95
C ARG A 166 -39.28 13.91 5.30
N PHE A 167 -39.13 13.60 6.59
CA PHE A 167 -38.25 12.51 7.01
C PHE A 167 -38.70 11.15 6.43
N ASN A 168 -40.00 10.84 6.49
CA ASN A 168 -40.54 9.58 5.98
C ASN A 168 -40.43 9.46 4.45
N GLU A 169 -40.61 10.57 3.72
CA GLU A 169 -40.37 10.66 2.27
C GLU A 169 -38.91 10.28 1.94
N ILE A 170 -37.95 10.98 2.56
CA ILE A 170 -36.52 10.75 2.35
C ILE A 170 -36.13 9.32 2.74
N LYS A 171 -36.60 8.85 3.90
CA LYS A 171 -36.36 7.48 4.36
C LYS A 171 -36.82 6.46 3.34
N THR A 172 -38.00 6.65 2.75
CA THR A 172 -38.57 5.73 1.76
C THR A 172 -37.73 5.71 0.47
N GLU A 173 -37.38 6.88 -0.05
CA GLU A 173 -36.57 6.97 -1.28
C GLU A 173 -35.15 6.42 -1.10
N VAL A 174 -34.48 6.79 0.00
CA VAL A 174 -33.13 6.33 0.31
C VAL A 174 -33.15 4.82 0.58
N SER A 175 -34.14 4.30 1.30
CA SER A 175 -34.32 2.85 1.53
C SER A 175 -34.47 2.07 0.22
N ALA A 176 -35.30 2.57 -0.70
CA ALA A 176 -35.46 1.96 -2.02
C ALA A 176 -34.15 1.96 -2.81
N TYR A 177 -33.35 3.03 -2.68
CA TYR A 177 -32.07 3.15 -3.37
C TYR A 177 -30.99 2.23 -2.80
N ILE A 178 -30.77 2.22 -1.49
CA ILE A 178 -29.75 1.36 -0.85
C ILE A 178 -30.08 -0.14 -1.04
N LYS A 179 -31.38 -0.49 -1.10
CA LYS A 179 -31.84 -1.85 -1.45
C LYS A 179 -31.44 -2.26 -2.87
N ARG A 180 -31.44 -1.33 -3.84
CA ARG A 180 -30.99 -1.59 -5.22
C ARG A 180 -29.47 -1.74 -5.33
N ILE A 181 -28.72 -1.11 -4.42
CA ILE A 181 -27.26 -1.29 -4.33
C ILE A 181 -26.92 -2.68 -3.80
N GLY A 182 -27.60 -3.10 -2.72
CA GLY A 182 -27.42 -4.40 -2.09
C GLY A 182 -27.50 -4.38 -0.56
N TYR A 183 -27.64 -3.21 0.07
CA TYR A 183 -27.88 -3.13 1.51
C TYR A 183 -29.27 -3.65 1.87
N GLN A 184 -29.42 -4.19 3.07
CA GLN A 184 -30.71 -4.55 3.65
C GLN A 184 -31.23 -3.33 4.43
N PRO A 185 -32.30 -2.64 4.00
CA PRO A 185 -32.80 -1.44 4.68
C PRO A 185 -33.12 -1.67 6.16
N GLU A 186 -33.51 -2.88 6.54
CA GLU A 186 -33.83 -3.29 7.90
C GLU A 186 -32.58 -3.32 8.80
N SER A 187 -31.38 -3.44 8.22
CA SER A 187 -30.09 -3.43 8.94
C SER A 187 -29.47 -2.04 9.10
N VAL A 188 -30.10 -1.01 8.51
CA VAL A 188 -29.59 0.36 8.39
C VAL A 188 -30.38 1.31 9.29
N ALA A 189 -29.68 2.00 10.20
CA ALA A 189 -30.29 2.98 11.07
C ALA A 189 -30.56 4.29 10.31
N PHE A 190 -31.78 4.82 10.41
CA PHE A 190 -32.15 6.14 9.89
C PHE A 190 -32.35 7.10 11.05
N VAL A 191 -31.45 8.07 11.18
CA VAL A 191 -31.43 9.04 12.28
C VAL A 191 -31.69 10.45 11.74
N PRO A 192 -32.78 11.12 12.12
CA PRO A 192 -32.99 12.52 11.80
C PRO A 192 -32.13 13.37 12.74
N ILE A 193 -31.26 14.21 12.18
CA ILE A 193 -30.32 15.03 12.94
C ILE A 193 -30.33 16.49 12.48
N SER A 194 -29.82 17.38 13.34
CA SER A 194 -29.28 18.66 12.92
C SER A 194 -27.82 18.75 13.36
N GLY A 195 -26.89 18.59 12.42
CA GLY A 195 -25.45 18.70 12.72
C GLY A 195 -25.04 20.09 13.19
N TRP A 196 -25.83 21.13 12.90
CA TRP A 196 -25.58 22.49 13.37
C TRP A 196 -26.08 22.72 14.80
N LEU A 197 -27.36 22.42 15.06
CA LEU A 197 -27.99 22.65 16.37
C LEU A 197 -27.63 21.56 17.40
N GLY A 198 -27.31 20.36 16.94
CA GLY A 198 -26.95 19.21 17.78
C GLY A 198 -28.09 18.22 18.04
N ASP A 199 -29.29 18.44 17.47
CA ASP A 199 -30.45 17.57 17.63
C ASP A 199 -30.14 16.11 17.22
N ASN A 200 -30.47 15.16 18.12
CA ASN A 200 -30.25 13.71 17.95
C ASN A 200 -28.80 13.30 17.65
N MET A 201 -27.81 14.17 17.87
CA MET A 201 -26.41 13.82 17.68
C MET A 201 -25.92 12.92 18.81
N ILE A 202 -26.19 13.33 20.06
CA ILE A 202 -25.75 12.65 21.29
C ILE A 202 -26.91 12.47 22.26
N GLU A 203 -27.76 13.50 22.37
CA GLU A 203 -28.96 13.49 23.20
C GLU A 203 -30.21 13.52 22.29
N PRO A 204 -31.32 12.89 22.72
CA PRO A 204 -32.59 12.97 22.00
C PRO A 204 -33.09 14.41 21.89
N SER A 205 -33.60 14.76 20.71
CA SER A 205 -34.15 16.09 20.43
C SER A 205 -35.56 16.27 20.97
N VAL A 206 -35.79 17.39 21.66
CA VAL A 206 -37.14 17.83 22.05
C VAL A 206 -37.99 18.30 20.87
N ASN A 207 -37.35 18.70 19.76
CA ASN A 207 -38.03 19.22 18.57
C ASN A 207 -38.64 18.12 17.69
N MET A 208 -38.26 16.86 17.92
CA MET A 208 -38.67 15.70 17.14
C MET A 208 -39.35 14.65 18.02
N SER A 209 -40.37 15.05 18.79
CA SER A 209 -41.12 14.16 19.70
C SER A 209 -41.83 12.99 18.98
N TRP A 210 -42.08 13.12 17.67
CA TRP A 210 -42.62 12.06 16.82
C TRP A 210 -41.60 10.93 16.54
N TYR A 211 -40.30 11.21 16.65
CA TYR A 211 -39.26 10.24 16.38
C TYR A 211 -39.04 9.31 17.58
N LYS A 212 -39.49 8.06 17.46
CA LYS A 212 -39.41 7.05 18.52
C LYS A 212 -38.05 6.34 18.60
N GLY A 213 -37.14 6.63 17.67
CA GLY A 213 -35.87 5.96 17.53
C GLY A 213 -35.74 5.14 16.24
N TRP A 214 -34.51 4.70 15.98
CA TRP A 214 -34.16 3.74 14.96
C TRP A 214 -34.15 2.32 15.56
N SER A 215 -34.41 1.34 14.70
CA SER A 215 -34.30 -0.09 15.00
C SER A 215 -33.60 -0.75 13.82
N VAL A 216 -32.58 -1.56 14.10
CA VAL A 216 -31.86 -2.32 13.09
C VAL A 216 -31.90 -3.81 13.44
N GLU A 217 -32.20 -4.63 12.44
CA GLU A 217 -32.17 -6.08 12.52
C GLU A 217 -30.95 -6.59 11.74
N ARG A 218 -30.07 -7.32 12.45
CA ARG A 218 -28.88 -7.93 11.87
C ARG A 218 -28.80 -9.40 12.28
N LYS A 219 -27.94 -10.16 11.62
CA LYS A 219 -27.74 -11.59 11.96
C LYS A 219 -27.23 -11.79 13.39
N GLU A 220 -26.49 -10.80 13.88
CA GLU A 220 -25.85 -10.77 15.18
C GLU A 220 -26.78 -10.27 16.30
N GLY A 221 -27.96 -9.73 15.95
CA GLY A 221 -28.96 -9.25 16.91
C GLY A 221 -29.71 -7.99 16.44
N THR A 222 -30.74 -7.64 17.19
CA THR A 222 -31.49 -6.38 17.01
C THR A 222 -30.92 -5.30 17.92
N ALA A 223 -30.72 -4.11 17.39
CA ALA A 223 -30.31 -2.94 18.17
C ALA A 223 -31.29 -1.78 17.94
N THR A 224 -31.55 -1.01 18.98
CA THR A 224 -32.44 0.15 18.96
C THR A 224 -31.78 1.32 19.66
N GLY A 225 -32.07 2.53 19.20
CA GLY A 225 -31.62 3.77 19.84
C GLY A 225 -32.34 4.97 19.25
N GLN A 226 -32.02 6.16 19.73
CA GLN A 226 -32.59 7.43 19.30
C GLN A 226 -31.55 8.36 18.68
N THR A 227 -30.29 8.25 19.08
CA THR A 227 -29.27 9.23 18.67
C THR A 227 -28.29 8.65 17.66
N LEU A 228 -27.54 9.53 17.01
CA LEU A 228 -26.47 9.14 16.09
C LEU A 228 -25.33 8.46 16.85
N LEU A 229 -24.99 8.94 18.05
CA LEU A 229 -23.97 8.32 18.90
C LEU A 229 -24.33 6.87 19.25
N GLU A 230 -25.57 6.61 19.67
CA GLU A 230 -26.05 5.25 19.95
C GLU A 230 -26.01 4.37 18.70
N ALA A 231 -26.28 4.94 17.52
CA ALA A 231 -26.19 4.21 16.26
C ALA A 231 -24.74 3.80 15.94
N LEU A 232 -23.77 4.65 16.29
CA LEU A 232 -22.34 4.35 16.17
C LEU A 232 -21.91 3.25 17.16
N ASP A 233 -22.41 3.29 18.40
CA ASP A 233 -22.12 2.26 19.40
C ASP A 233 -22.75 0.90 19.07
N ALA A 234 -23.84 0.91 18.31
CA ALA A 234 -24.46 -0.30 17.77
C ALA A 234 -23.75 -0.87 16.53
N ILE A 235 -22.63 -0.30 16.07
CA ILE A 235 -21.84 -0.89 14.98
C ILE A 235 -21.23 -2.21 15.46
N VAL A 236 -21.41 -3.27 14.67
CA VAL A 236 -20.78 -4.56 14.95
C VAL A 236 -19.37 -4.52 14.37
N PRO A 237 -18.30 -4.71 15.17
CA PRO A 237 -16.95 -4.73 14.63
C PRO A 237 -16.81 -5.84 13.58
N PRO A 238 -16.15 -5.58 12.44
CA PRO A 238 -15.93 -6.62 11.44
C PRO A 238 -15.00 -7.70 11.98
N HIS A 239 -15.16 -8.93 11.48
CA HIS A 239 -14.25 -10.03 11.80
C HIS A 239 -12.84 -9.71 11.27
N ARG A 240 -11.91 -9.41 12.18
CA ARG A 240 -10.51 -9.11 11.86
C ARG A 240 -9.81 -10.40 11.39
N GLN A 241 -9.24 -10.38 10.19
CA GLN A 241 -8.63 -11.56 9.56
C GLN A 241 -7.18 -11.72 10.03
N THR A 242 -6.98 -12.03 11.30
CA THR A 242 -5.64 -12.23 11.91
C THR A 242 -4.93 -13.46 11.38
N ASP A 243 -5.68 -14.50 11.02
CA ASP A 243 -5.13 -15.79 10.62
C ASP A 243 -4.63 -15.82 9.16
N LYS A 244 -4.98 -14.79 8.38
CA LYS A 244 -4.52 -14.67 7.00
C LYS A 244 -3.11 -14.06 6.92
N PRO A 245 -2.37 -14.29 5.83
CA PRO A 245 -1.08 -13.63 5.63
C PRO A 245 -1.19 -12.10 5.63
N LEU A 246 -0.07 -11.45 5.97
CA LEU A 246 0.00 -9.99 6.08
C LEU A 246 -0.25 -9.32 4.73
N ARG A 247 -1.19 -8.38 4.68
CA ARG A 247 -1.36 -7.39 3.60
C ARG A 247 -1.58 -6.01 4.20
N LEU A 248 -0.67 -5.09 3.90
CA LEU A 248 -0.71 -3.71 4.36
C LEU A 248 -0.43 -2.79 3.16
N PRO A 249 -1.48 -2.26 2.49
CA PRO A 249 -1.34 -1.28 1.43
C PRO A 249 -0.79 0.06 1.97
N LEU A 250 0.24 0.57 1.31
CA LEU A 250 0.91 1.82 1.69
C LEU A 250 0.09 3.03 1.24
N GLN A 251 -0.28 3.86 2.20
CA GLN A 251 -0.95 5.14 1.97
C GLN A 251 0.07 6.22 1.64
N ASP A 252 1.12 6.33 2.46
CA ASP A 252 2.19 7.31 2.31
C ASP A 252 3.53 6.76 2.79
N VAL A 253 4.62 7.41 2.39
CA VAL A 253 5.99 7.04 2.80
C VAL A 253 6.75 8.30 3.17
N TYR A 254 7.22 8.35 4.41
CA TYR A 254 7.97 9.49 4.94
C TYR A 254 9.46 9.18 5.11
N ARG A 255 10.28 10.23 4.99
CA ARG A 255 11.68 10.21 5.42
C ARG A 255 11.80 11.01 6.71
N ILE A 256 12.08 10.34 7.82
CA ILE A 256 12.26 11.00 9.11
C ILE A 256 13.76 11.02 9.44
N GLY A 257 14.30 12.21 9.71
CA GLY A 257 15.72 12.36 10.08
C GLY A 257 16.03 11.57 11.36
N GLY A 258 17.14 10.81 11.36
CA GLY A 258 17.53 9.95 12.48
C GLY A 258 16.82 8.59 12.55
N ILE A 259 15.60 8.48 12.01
CA ILE A 259 14.78 7.26 12.04
C ILE A 259 14.91 6.47 10.72
N GLY A 260 14.83 7.14 9.57
CA GLY A 260 14.92 6.53 8.25
C GLY A 260 13.60 6.56 7.47
N THR A 261 13.31 5.45 6.78
CA THR A 261 12.10 5.28 5.95
C THR A 261 10.95 4.79 6.80
N VAL A 262 9.83 5.52 6.81
CA VAL A 262 8.63 5.18 7.58
C VAL A 262 7.41 5.18 6.65
N PRO A 263 6.97 4.01 6.16
CA PRO A 263 5.69 3.89 5.50
C PRO A 263 4.54 3.92 6.48
N VAL A 264 3.40 4.39 6.00
CA VAL A 264 2.14 4.46 6.74
C VAL A 264 1.06 3.74 5.95
N GLY A 265 0.25 2.94 6.64
CA GLY A 265 -0.88 2.25 6.04
C GLY A 265 -1.75 1.52 7.05
N ARG A 266 -2.83 0.93 6.55
CA ARG A 266 -3.76 0.12 7.35
C ARG A 266 -3.41 -1.35 7.19
N VAL A 267 -3.34 -2.09 8.28
CA VAL A 267 -3.24 -3.56 8.22
C VAL A 267 -4.60 -4.10 7.77
N GLU A 268 -4.68 -4.71 6.58
CA GLU A 268 -5.93 -5.27 6.05
C GLU A 268 -6.13 -6.72 6.48
N THR A 269 -5.05 -7.51 6.44
CA THR A 269 -5.03 -8.91 6.88
C THR A 269 -3.71 -9.24 7.55
N GLY A 270 -3.71 -10.26 8.41
CA GLY A 270 -2.54 -10.73 9.15
C GLY A 270 -2.08 -9.77 10.23
N ILE A 271 -0.88 -10.04 10.77
CA ILE A 271 -0.31 -9.29 11.89
C ILE A 271 1.06 -8.78 11.46
N LEU A 272 1.31 -7.49 11.68
CA LEU A 272 2.63 -6.88 11.52
C LEU A 272 3.31 -6.88 12.90
N LYS A 273 4.52 -7.42 12.99
CA LYS A 273 5.30 -7.45 14.24
C LYS A 273 6.63 -6.74 14.08
N THR A 274 7.18 -6.23 15.17
CA THR A 274 8.56 -5.76 15.21
C THR A 274 9.52 -6.92 14.87
N ASN A 275 10.65 -6.59 14.25
CA ASN A 275 11.67 -7.53 13.74
C ASN A 275 11.20 -8.51 12.65
N MET A 276 10.00 -8.31 12.10
CA MET A 276 9.50 -9.07 10.96
C MET A 276 10.22 -8.65 9.67
N ILE A 277 10.53 -9.62 8.81
CA ILE A 277 11.05 -9.35 7.46
C ILE A 277 9.85 -9.20 6.53
N VAL A 278 9.67 -8.00 6.00
CA VAL A 278 8.56 -7.68 5.11
C VAL A 278 9.04 -7.51 3.68
N SER A 279 8.16 -7.78 2.73
CA SER A 279 8.36 -7.59 1.29
C SER A 279 7.35 -6.61 0.72
N PHE A 280 7.80 -5.76 -0.19
CA PHE A 280 7.01 -4.71 -0.83
C PHE A 280 6.77 -5.01 -2.30
N ALA A 281 5.52 -5.34 -2.64
CA ALA A 281 5.06 -5.48 -4.01
C ALA A 281 4.54 -4.14 -4.55
N PRO A 282 4.75 -3.82 -5.84
CA PRO A 282 5.36 -4.65 -6.89
C PRO A 282 6.89 -4.58 -6.98
N SER A 283 7.57 -3.81 -6.13
CA SER A 283 9.03 -3.59 -6.21
C SER A 283 9.90 -4.81 -5.86
N ASN A 284 9.34 -5.83 -5.20
CA ASN A 284 10.05 -7.00 -4.66
C ASN A 284 11.27 -6.65 -3.80
N VAL A 285 11.23 -5.49 -3.11
CA VAL A 285 12.23 -5.09 -2.13
C VAL A 285 11.82 -5.63 -0.77
N SER A 286 12.78 -6.11 0.02
CA SER A 286 12.54 -6.59 1.38
C SER A 286 13.26 -5.73 2.41
N GLY A 287 12.70 -5.64 3.62
CA GLY A 287 13.31 -4.88 4.72
C GLY A 287 12.86 -5.40 6.09
N ASP A 288 13.58 -4.98 7.13
CA ASP A 288 13.28 -5.35 8.51
C ASP A 288 12.43 -4.27 9.18
N VAL A 289 11.31 -4.65 9.80
CA VAL A 289 10.50 -3.76 10.64
C VAL A 289 11.22 -3.51 11.96
N ARG A 290 11.55 -2.26 12.28
CA ARG A 290 12.27 -1.90 13.52
C ARG A 290 11.35 -1.49 14.65
N SER A 291 10.40 -0.61 14.35
CA SER A 291 9.39 -0.13 15.29
C SER A 291 8.07 0.04 14.55
N ILE A 292 6.98 -0.06 15.28
CA ILE A 292 5.62 0.18 14.81
C ILE A 292 5.01 1.22 15.74
N GLU A 293 4.41 2.25 15.16
CA GLU A 293 3.79 3.35 15.89
C GLU A 293 2.36 3.58 15.41
N MET A 294 1.48 3.85 16.37
CA MET A 294 0.11 4.30 16.13
C MET A 294 -0.16 5.52 17.03
N HIS A 295 -0.43 6.68 16.43
CA HIS A 295 -0.62 7.96 17.15
C HIS A 295 0.50 8.28 18.15
N HIS A 296 1.76 8.17 17.72
CA HIS A 296 2.95 8.45 18.55
C HIS A 296 3.09 7.55 19.78
N THR A 297 2.41 6.39 19.77
CA THR A 297 2.58 5.33 20.76
C THR A 297 3.19 4.13 20.06
N GLU A 298 4.29 3.60 20.61
CA GLU A 298 4.91 2.37 20.09
C GLU A 298 4.03 1.15 20.37
N LEU A 299 4.03 0.22 19.43
CA LEU A 299 3.31 -1.05 19.48
C LEU A 299 4.28 -2.20 19.20
N ASP A 300 4.12 -3.30 19.93
CA ASP A 300 4.87 -4.54 19.66
C ASP A 300 4.36 -5.25 18.40
N GLU A 301 3.05 -5.20 18.18
CA GLU A 301 2.36 -5.74 17.02
C GLU A 301 1.17 -4.87 16.61
N ALA A 302 0.85 -4.88 15.31
CA ALA A 302 -0.32 -4.23 14.74
C ALA A 302 -1.26 -5.27 14.14
N LEU A 303 -2.55 -5.14 14.48
CA LEU A 303 -3.60 -6.07 14.11
C LEU A 303 -4.41 -5.53 12.92
N PRO A 304 -5.19 -6.38 12.21
CA PRO A 304 -6.07 -5.91 11.16
C PRO A 304 -7.00 -4.80 11.64
N GLY A 305 -7.07 -3.73 10.86
CA GLY A 305 -7.82 -2.51 11.15
C GLY A 305 -6.98 -1.37 11.70
N ASP A 306 -5.81 -1.65 12.27
CA ASP A 306 -4.94 -0.60 12.83
C ASP A 306 -4.25 0.19 11.71
N ASN A 307 -4.25 1.52 11.84
CA ASN A 307 -3.53 2.44 10.96
C ASN A 307 -2.18 2.77 11.60
N VAL A 308 -1.10 2.29 11.02
CA VAL A 308 0.23 2.33 11.65
C VAL A 308 1.27 2.95 10.73
N GLY A 309 2.21 3.66 11.34
CA GLY A 309 3.50 3.99 10.73
C GLY A 309 4.54 3.02 11.25
N PHE A 310 5.42 2.49 10.40
CA PHE A 310 6.43 1.54 10.83
C PHE A 310 7.79 1.83 10.21
N ASN A 311 8.84 1.78 11.01
CA ASN A 311 10.20 2.01 10.55
C ASN A 311 10.72 0.76 9.83
N ILE A 312 11.29 0.94 8.65
CA ILE A 312 11.94 -0.14 7.90
C ILE A 312 13.41 0.17 7.68
N ARG A 313 14.25 -0.81 8.00
CA ARG A 313 15.68 -0.81 7.66
C ARG A 313 15.92 -1.52 6.33
N GLY A 314 16.86 -0.98 5.54
CA GLY A 314 17.32 -1.60 4.29
C GLY A 314 16.53 -1.20 3.04
N VAL A 315 15.53 -0.32 3.17
CA VAL A 315 14.69 0.14 2.07
C VAL A 315 14.73 1.66 1.96
N SER A 316 14.96 2.17 0.75
CA SER A 316 14.97 3.60 0.49
C SER A 316 13.55 4.13 0.26
N VAL A 317 13.27 5.35 0.72
CA VAL A 317 12.01 6.07 0.44
C VAL A 317 11.73 6.16 -1.06
N LYS A 318 12.77 6.17 -1.92
CA LYS A 318 12.60 6.24 -3.38
C LYS A 318 12.06 4.95 -4.01
N GLU A 319 12.20 3.83 -3.31
CA GLU A 319 11.81 2.49 -3.77
C GLU A 319 10.36 2.17 -3.40
N LEU A 320 9.78 2.89 -2.43
CA LEU A 320 8.41 2.72 -1.98
C LEU A 320 7.54 3.87 -2.44
N ARG A 321 6.28 3.57 -2.76
CA ARG A 321 5.28 4.56 -3.17
C ARG A 321 3.90 4.17 -2.64
N ARG A 322 3.01 5.15 -2.57
CA ARG A 322 1.58 4.91 -2.36
C ARG A 322 1.05 3.89 -3.37
N GLY A 323 0.19 2.97 -2.91
CA GLY A 323 -0.34 1.89 -3.73
C GLY A 323 0.51 0.62 -3.73
N TYR A 324 1.68 0.61 -3.10
CA TYR A 324 2.46 -0.60 -2.89
C TYR A 324 1.88 -1.41 -1.73
N VAL A 325 2.13 -2.71 -1.70
CA VAL A 325 1.59 -3.61 -0.68
C VAL A 325 2.75 -4.23 0.09
N CYS A 326 2.78 -3.98 1.39
CA CYS A 326 3.65 -4.64 2.35
C CYS A 326 3.04 -6.00 2.73
N SER A 327 3.88 -7.03 2.81
CA SER A 327 3.50 -8.40 3.14
C SER A 327 4.62 -9.11 3.91
N ASP A 328 4.30 -10.25 4.53
CA ASP A 328 5.32 -11.10 5.13
C ASP A 328 6.17 -11.73 4.03
N ALA A 329 7.49 -11.54 4.09
CA ALA A 329 8.40 -12.14 3.11
C ALA A 329 8.41 -13.69 3.17
N ARG A 330 8.02 -14.28 4.31
CA ARG A 330 8.09 -15.73 4.57
C ARG A 330 6.74 -16.43 4.43
N ASN A 331 5.64 -15.70 4.40
CA ASN A 331 4.29 -16.26 4.40
C ASN A 331 3.42 -15.60 3.33
N ASP A 332 3.32 -16.25 2.17
CA ASP A 332 2.63 -15.75 0.95
C ASP A 332 2.93 -14.27 0.67
N PRO A 333 4.16 -13.93 0.25
CA PRO A 333 4.50 -12.55 -0.09
C PRO A 333 3.65 -12.06 -1.26
N ALA A 334 3.21 -10.80 -1.16
CA ALA A 334 2.53 -10.09 -2.24
C ALA A 334 3.45 -9.99 -3.46
N GLN A 335 2.88 -10.01 -4.66
CA GLN A 335 3.64 -10.00 -5.93
C GLN A 335 3.06 -9.01 -6.93
N GLU A 336 3.87 -8.64 -7.92
CA GLU A 336 3.40 -7.85 -9.06
C GLU A 336 2.42 -8.68 -9.92
N THR A 337 1.34 -8.03 -10.35
CA THR A 337 0.33 -8.61 -11.23
C THR A 337 0.69 -8.33 -12.70
N SER A 338 0.70 -9.37 -13.55
CA SER A 338 0.81 -9.22 -15.01
C SER A 338 -0.53 -8.90 -15.64
N SER A 339 -1.55 -9.67 -15.28
CA SER A 339 -2.94 -9.47 -15.71
C SER A 339 -3.89 -10.04 -14.65
N PHE A 340 -5.15 -9.63 -14.69
CA PHE A 340 -6.15 -10.19 -13.78
C PHE A 340 -7.52 -10.25 -14.44
N ILE A 341 -8.30 -11.25 -14.04
CA ILE A 341 -9.68 -11.44 -14.48
C ILE A 341 -10.59 -10.86 -13.41
N ALA A 342 -11.50 -9.99 -13.81
CA ALA A 342 -12.44 -9.36 -12.91
C ALA A 342 -13.87 -9.40 -13.44
N GLN A 343 -14.81 -9.51 -12.51
CA GLN A 343 -16.21 -9.23 -12.76
C GLN A 343 -16.44 -7.73 -12.58
N VAL A 344 -16.84 -7.04 -13.64
CA VAL A 344 -17.08 -5.59 -13.67
C VAL A 344 -18.57 -5.32 -13.91
N ILE A 345 -19.12 -4.35 -13.20
CA ILE A 345 -20.48 -3.84 -13.38
C ILE A 345 -20.36 -2.39 -13.84
N VAL A 346 -20.86 -2.10 -15.05
CA VAL A 346 -20.85 -0.75 -15.60
C VAL A 346 -21.98 0.05 -14.97
N LEU A 347 -21.66 1.23 -14.50
CA LEU A 347 -22.58 2.10 -13.77
C LEU A 347 -23.16 3.15 -14.70
N ASN A 348 -22.46 4.27 -14.85
CA ASN A 348 -22.90 5.41 -15.63
C ASN A 348 -21.77 5.82 -16.58
N HIS A 349 -21.75 5.20 -17.74
CA HIS A 349 -20.84 5.51 -18.84
C HIS A 349 -21.65 6.10 -20.02
N PRO A 350 -21.23 7.23 -20.62
CA PRO A 350 -22.00 7.92 -21.65
C PRO A 350 -21.98 7.19 -23.01
N GLY A 351 -20.96 6.36 -23.24
CA GLY A 351 -20.81 5.58 -24.46
C GLY A 351 -20.80 4.08 -24.19
N GLN A 352 -19.97 3.36 -24.94
CA GLN A 352 -19.78 1.92 -24.81
C GLN A 352 -18.33 1.63 -24.41
N ILE A 353 -18.11 0.61 -23.60
CA ILE A 353 -16.77 0.14 -23.25
C ILE A 353 -16.45 -1.04 -24.17
N ALA A 354 -15.42 -0.88 -25.00
CA ALA A 354 -14.93 -1.91 -25.91
C ALA A 354 -13.52 -2.37 -25.50
N GLN A 355 -13.05 -3.43 -26.14
CA GLN A 355 -11.68 -3.91 -25.98
C GLN A 355 -10.66 -2.79 -26.27
N GLY A 356 -9.65 -2.66 -25.42
CA GLY A 356 -8.64 -1.60 -25.49
C GLY A 356 -8.96 -0.35 -24.68
N TYR A 357 -10.17 -0.21 -24.14
CA TYR A 357 -10.51 0.86 -23.20
C TYR A 357 -9.54 0.87 -22.01
N THR A 358 -8.94 2.03 -21.69
CA THR A 358 -7.86 2.12 -20.69
C THR A 358 -8.17 3.19 -19.64
N PRO A 359 -9.19 2.98 -18.78
CA PRO A 359 -9.53 3.88 -17.68
C PRO A 359 -8.57 3.74 -16.51
N VAL A 360 -8.71 4.62 -15.51
CA VAL A 360 -7.97 4.51 -14.25
C VAL A 360 -8.71 3.62 -13.28
N LEU A 361 -7.99 2.69 -12.66
CA LEU A 361 -8.51 1.84 -11.60
C LEU A 361 -8.00 2.32 -10.24
N ASP A 362 -8.94 2.54 -9.33
CA ASP A 362 -8.71 2.72 -7.92
C ASP A 362 -8.91 1.37 -7.21
N CYS A 363 -7.84 0.76 -6.74
CA CYS A 363 -7.87 -0.49 -5.97
C CYS A 363 -7.04 -0.28 -4.70
N HIS A 364 -7.61 -0.54 -3.52
CA HIS A 364 -7.00 -0.21 -2.23
C HIS A 364 -6.47 1.24 -2.17
N THR A 365 -5.15 1.43 -2.12
CA THR A 365 -4.45 2.72 -2.17
C THR A 365 -3.81 3.02 -3.54
N SER A 366 -3.87 2.06 -4.47
CA SER A 366 -3.33 2.16 -5.82
C SER A 366 -4.27 2.88 -6.79
N HIS A 367 -3.68 3.69 -7.66
CA HIS A 367 -4.36 4.50 -8.68
C HIS A 367 -3.62 4.33 -10.02
N ILE A 368 -3.99 3.31 -10.79
CA ILE A 368 -3.25 2.87 -11.99
C ILE A 368 -4.20 2.67 -13.17
N ALA A 369 -3.83 3.19 -14.33
CA ALA A 369 -4.55 2.94 -15.57
C ALA A 369 -4.42 1.46 -15.98
N CYS A 370 -5.54 0.81 -16.28
CA CYS A 370 -5.55 -0.60 -16.70
C CYS A 370 -6.32 -0.74 -18.01
N LYS A 371 -5.73 -1.48 -18.96
CA LYS A 371 -6.34 -1.77 -20.25
C LYS A 371 -7.32 -2.92 -20.11
N PHE A 372 -8.55 -2.74 -20.58
CA PHE A 372 -9.54 -3.79 -20.82
C PHE A 372 -9.04 -4.62 -22.00
N ALA A 373 -8.19 -5.60 -21.71
CA ALA A 373 -7.49 -6.37 -22.70
C ALA A 373 -8.44 -7.32 -23.45
N GLU A 374 -9.43 -7.86 -22.76
CA GLU A 374 -10.41 -8.77 -23.34
C GLU A 374 -11.74 -8.67 -22.57
N LEU A 375 -12.86 -8.65 -23.30
CA LEU A 375 -14.19 -8.81 -22.73
C LEU A 375 -14.57 -10.28 -22.86
N ILE A 376 -14.40 -11.06 -21.79
CA ILE A 376 -14.53 -12.53 -21.85
C ILE A 376 -16.00 -12.94 -22.01
N SER A 377 -16.87 -12.41 -21.16
CA SER A 377 -18.30 -12.76 -21.21
C SER A 377 -19.15 -11.70 -20.54
N LYS A 378 -20.31 -11.40 -21.11
CA LYS A 378 -21.37 -10.64 -20.46
C LYS A 378 -22.15 -11.57 -19.53
N ILE A 379 -22.45 -11.08 -18.33
CA ILE A 379 -23.16 -11.86 -17.31
C ILE A 379 -24.37 -11.10 -16.78
N ASP A 380 -25.35 -11.84 -16.28
CA ASP A 380 -26.45 -11.27 -15.51
C ASP A 380 -25.95 -10.80 -14.14
N ARG A 381 -26.27 -9.56 -13.76
CA ARG A 381 -25.78 -8.94 -12.53
C ARG A 381 -26.22 -9.69 -11.26
N ARG A 382 -27.38 -10.33 -11.27
CA ARG A 382 -27.99 -10.96 -10.07
C ARG A 382 -27.64 -12.44 -9.97
N SER A 383 -27.79 -13.17 -11.06
CA SER A 383 -27.61 -14.63 -11.11
C SER A 383 -26.18 -15.04 -11.47
N GLY A 384 -25.37 -14.14 -12.05
CA GLY A 384 -24.01 -14.44 -12.51
C GLY A 384 -23.96 -15.36 -13.73
N LYS A 385 -25.10 -15.70 -14.33
CA LYS A 385 -25.16 -16.54 -15.53
C LYS A 385 -24.63 -15.78 -16.74
N VAL A 386 -23.87 -16.48 -17.59
CA VAL A 386 -23.39 -15.95 -18.87
C VAL A 386 -24.59 -15.70 -19.78
N ILE A 387 -24.66 -14.48 -20.32
CA ILE A 387 -25.67 -14.05 -21.30
C ILE A 387 -25.10 -14.13 -22.70
N GLU A 388 -23.84 -13.69 -22.86
CA GLU A 388 -23.16 -13.56 -24.15
C GLU A 388 -21.66 -13.80 -23.94
N GLU A 389 -21.04 -14.64 -24.77
CA GLU A 389 -19.59 -14.84 -24.79
C GLU A 389 -18.93 -13.84 -25.73
N ALA A 390 -17.73 -13.36 -25.36
CA ALA A 390 -16.93 -12.42 -26.14
C ALA A 390 -17.71 -11.21 -26.71
N PRO A 391 -18.42 -10.42 -25.87
CA PRO A 391 -19.20 -9.29 -26.35
C PRO A 391 -18.29 -8.23 -26.98
N GLN A 392 -18.72 -7.61 -28.09
CA GLN A 392 -17.94 -6.54 -28.75
C GLN A 392 -17.80 -5.30 -27.86
N TYR A 393 -18.83 -5.00 -27.06
CA TYR A 393 -18.84 -3.88 -26.13
C TYR A 393 -19.81 -4.13 -24.97
N ILE A 394 -19.63 -3.39 -23.88
CA ILE A 394 -20.54 -3.37 -22.72
C ILE A 394 -21.05 -1.95 -22.44
N LYS A 395 -22.30 -1.85 -21.97
CA LYS A 395 -23.02 -0.58 -21.73
C LYS A 395 -23.38 -0.40 -20.25
N SER A 396 -23.80 0.82 -19.90
CA SER A 396 -24.31 1.16 -18.57
C SER A 396 -25.40 0.21 -18.08
N GLY A 397 -25.23 -0.30 -16.86
CA GLY A 397 -26.12 -1.28 -16.23
C GLY A 397 -25.76 -2.75 -16.48
N GLU A 398 -24.85 -3.03 -17.43
CA GLU A 398 -24.44 -4.39 -17.76
C GLU A 398 -23.28 -4.86 -16.88
N ALA A 399 -23.18 -6.18 -16.69
CA ALA A 399 -22.06 -6.80 -16.00
C ALA A 399 -21.29 -7.71 -16.95
N ALA A 400 -19.99 -7.79 -16.79
CA ALA A 400 -19.12 -8.64 -17.62
C ALA A 400 -17.92 -9.16 -16.84
N ILE A 401 -17.39 -10.29 -17.28
CA ILE A 401 -16.08 -10.79 -16.90
C ILE A 401 -15.08 -10.26 -17.93
N VAL A 402 -14.03 -9.59 -17.46
CA VAL A 402 -13.05 -8.90 -18.29
C VAL A 402 -11.63 -9.26 -17.84
N LYS A 403 -10.72 -9.34 -18.79
CA LYS A 403 -9.28 -9.42 -18.53
C LYS A 403 -8.69 -8.01 -18.55
N LEU A 404 -8.00 -7.65 -17.48
CA LEU A 404 -7.40 -6.33 -17.28
C LEU A 404 -5.88 -6.45 -17.21
N ILE A 405 -5.18 -5.51 -17.85
CA ILE A 405 -3.71 -5.42 -17.84
C ILE A 405 -3.31 -4.04 -17.29
N PRO A 406 -2.62 -3.97 -16.14
CA PRO A 406 -2.07 -2.72 -15.62
C PRO A 406 -1.07 -2.09 -16.59
N THR A 407 -1.13 -0.77 -16.77
CA THR A 407 -0.16 -0.01 -17.59
C THR A 407 1.16 0.27 -16.84
N ARG A 408 1.14 0.12 -15.52
CA ARG A 408 2.29 0.27 -14.60
C ARG A 408 2.29 -0.88 -13.60
N PRO A 409 3.44 -1.22 -12.99
CA PRO A 409 3.51 -2.25 -11.95
C PRO A 409 2.46 -2.02 -10.86
N MET A 410 1.65 -3.05 -10.60
CA MET A 410 0.53 -3.03 -9.67
C MET A 410 0.52 -4.34 -8.88
N CYS A 411 0.06 -4.28 -7.64
CA CYS A 411 -0.23 -5.46 -6.84
C CYS A 411 -1.73 -5.50 -6.55
N VAL A 412 -2.38 -6.60 -6.92
CA VAL A 412 -3.77 -6.91 -6.60
C VAL A 412 -3.90 -8.38 -6.24
N GLU A 413 -4.98 -8.72 -5.54
CA GLU A 413 -5.24 -10.07 -5.07
C GLU A 413 -6.64 -10.53 -5.46
N LYS A 414 -6.87 -11.85 -5.44
CA LYS A 414 -8.22 -12.40 -5.64
C LYS A 414 -9.11 -11.96 -4.48
N PHE A 415 -10.33 -11.57 -4.82
CA PHE A 415 -11.30 -11.11 -3.82
C PHE A 415 -11.67 -12.18 -2.78
N ALA A 416 -11.70 -13.45 -3.17
CA ALA A 416 -11.99 -14.55 -2.26
C ALA A 416 -10.91 -14.67 -1.16
N ASP A 417 -9.66 -14.43 -1.53
CA ASP A 417 -8.50 -14.62 -0.66
C ASP A 417 -8.25 -13.35 0.18
N TYR A 418 -8.19 -12.19 -0.47
CA TYR A 418 -7.93 -10.90 0.16
C TYR A 418 -8.97 -9.86 -0.29
N PRO A 419 -10.17 -9.85 0.31
CA PRO A 419 -11.26 -8.95 -0.07
C PRO A 419 -10.88 -7.47 -0.20
N PRO A 420 -10.04 -6.88 0.68
CA PRO A 420 -9.66 -5.46 0.59
C PRO A 420 -8.79 -5.12 -0.63
N LEU A 421 -8.03 -6.09 -1.16
CA LEU A 421 -7.15 -5.92 -2.33
C LEU A 421 -7.78 -6.43 -3.65
N GLY A 422 -8.98 -7.01 -3.56
CA GLY A 422 -9.70 -7.61 -4.69
C GLY A 422 -10.90 -6.81 -5.18
N ARG A 423 -11.16 -5.61 -4.65
CA ARG A 423 -12.24 -4.70 -5.08
C ARG A 423 -11.63 -3.46 -5.69
N PHE A 424 -12.20 -2.99 -6.79
CA PHE A 424 -11.74 -1.76 -7.43
C PHE A 424 -12.89 -0.95 -8.03
N ALA A 425 -12.67 0.36 -8.14
CA ALA A 425 -13.50 1.28 -8.90
C ALA A 425 -12.79 1.65 -10.20
N VAL A 426 -13.56 1.72 -11.28
CA VAL A 426 -13.09 2.16 -12.59
C VAL A 426 -13.56 3.59 -12.80
N ARG A 427 -12.61 4.49 -13.09
CA ARG A 427 -12.87 5.92 -13.24
C ARG A 427 -12.38 6.42 -14.57
N ASP A 428 -13.20 7.27 -15.17
CA ASP A 428 -12.90 7.97 -16.41
C ASP A 428 -13.69 9.28 -16.45
N MET A 429 -13.18 10.30 -17.14
CA MET A 429 -13.82 11.62 -17.24
C MET A 429 -14.32 12.19 -15.90
N ARG A 430 -13.58 11.95 -14.81
CA ARG A 430 -13.89 12.34 -13.41
C ARG A 430 -15.13 11.69 -12.79
N GLN A 431 -15.69 10.65 -13.38
CA GLN A 431 -16.83 9.90 -12.85
C GLN A 431 -16.47 8.42 -12.64
N THR A 432 -17.18 7.77 -11.72
CA THR A 432 -17.08 6.30 -11.57
C THR A 432 -17.91 5.63 -12.66
N VAL A 433 -17.23 5.03 -13.64
CA VAL A 433 -17.88 4.41 -14.80
C VAL A 433 -18.24 2.96 -14.55
N ALA A 434 -17.46 2.26 -13.73
CA ALA A 434 -17.73 0.87 -13.38
C ALA A 434 -17.12 0.52 -12.01
N VAL A 435 -17.54 -0.62 -11.49
CA VAL A 435 -16.99 -1.22 -10.27
C VAL A 435 -16.68 -2.67 -10.50
N GLY A 436 -15.64 -3.20 -9.87
CA GLY A 436 -15.17 -4.55 -10.16
C GLY A 436 -14.69 -5.33 -8.95
N ILE A 437 -14.79 -6.65 -9.09
CA ILE A 437 -14.29 -7.64 -8.14
C ILE A 437 -13.36 -8.59 -8.88
N ILE A 438 -12.14 -8.72 -8.40
CA ILE A 438 -11.10 -9.58 -8.97
C ILE A 438 -11.42 -11.04 -8.66
N LYS A 439 -11.54 -11.85 -9.71
CA LYS A 439 -11.81 -13.29 -9.63
C LYS A 439 -10.53 -14.09 -9.66
N ASP A 440 -9.59 -13.68 -10.51
CA ASP A 440 -8.32 -14.37 -10.69
C ASP A 440 -7.19 -13.39 -11.00
N VAL A 441 -5.96 -13.76 -10.64
CA VAL A 441 -4.78 -12.91 -10.79
C VAL A 441 -3.64 -13.74 -11.37
N GLU A 442 -3.10 -13.28 -12.49
CA GLU A 442 -1.87 -13.78 -13.07
C GLU A 442 -0.72 -12.96 -12.47
N ARG A 443 0.11 -13.61 -11.64
CA ARG A 443 1.27 -12.96 -11.01
C ARG A 443 2.45 -13.01 -11.98
N LYS A 444 3.25 -11.94 -12.03
CA LYS A 444 4.53 -12.01 -12.73
C LYS A 444 5.44 -12.98 -11.97
N PRO A 445 6.15 -13.88 -12.67
CA PRO A 445 7.16 -14.71 -12.02
C PRO A 445 8.16 -13.78 -11.34
N ALA A 446 8.46 -14.07 -10.07
CA ALA A 446 9.39 -13.27 -9.30
C ALA A 446 10.74 -13.23 -10.02
N ALA A 447 11.08 -12.10 -10.66
CA ALA A 447 12.48 -11.76 -10.83
C ALA A 447 13.07 -11.78 -9.42
N SER A 448 14.16 -12.52 -9.22
CA SER A 448 14.84 -12.63 -7.93
C SER A 448 14.97 -11.24 -7.33
N GLY A 449 14.11 -10.94 -6.35
CA GLY A 449 14.06 -9.61 -5.74
C GLY A 449 15.44 -9.27 -5.20
N LYS A 450 15.80 -7.99 -5.19
CA LYS A 450 16.95 -7.53 -4.41
C LYS A 450 16.62 -7.78 -2.94
N VAL A 451 16.96 -8.97 -2.44
CA VAL A 451 16.89 -9.29 -1.02
C VAL A 451 17.92 -8.37 -0.37
N ALA A 452 17.47 -7.39 0.41
CA ALA A 452 18.36 -6.68 1.31
C ALA A 452 18.93 -7.72 2.29
N LYS A 453 20.22 -8.04 2.15
CA LYS A 453 20.91 -8.91 3.09
C LYS A 453 20.91 -8.21 4.45
N VAL A 454 20.16 -8.77 5.40
CA VAL A 454 20.22 -8.45 6.81
C VAL A 454 21.62 -8.84 7.31
N ALA A 455 22.47 -7.84 7.55
CA ALA A 455 23.68 -8.04 8.34
C ALA A 455 23.29 -8.05 9.82
N VAL A 456 23.31 -9.22 10.43
CA VAL A 456 23.40 -9.36 11.89
C VAL A 456 24.82 -8.99 12.26
N THR A 457 24.98 -7.85 12.94
CA THR A 457 26.22 -7.51 13.64
C THR A 457 26.33 -8.38 14.88
N SER A 458 27.13 -9.44 14.80
CA SER A 458 27.84 -10.03 15.94
C SER A 458 29.05 -10.77 15.38
N GLY A 459 30.19 -10.64 16.05
CA GLY A 459 31.53 -10.89 15.52
C GLY A 459 31.78 -12.30 14.98
N TRP A 460 32.87 -12.38 14.21
CA TRP A 460 33.56 -13.59 13.83
C TRP A 460 33.70 -14.58 14.99
N PRO A 461 33.46 -15.88 14.78
CA PRO A 461 34.22 -16.90 15.46
C PRO A 461 35.41 -17.27 14.56
N LEU A 462 36.61 -16.81 14.96
CA LEU A 462 37.82 -17.58 14.67
C LEU A 462 37.64 -18.94 15.36
N SER A 463 37.68 -20.05 14.62
CA SER A 463 37.79 -21.36 15.26
C SER A 463 39.25 -21.66 15.58
N GLU A 464 39.49 -22.03 16.83
CA GLU A 464 40.78 -22.36 17.45
C GLU A 464 41.42 -23.68 16.95
N SER A 465 41.06 -24.17 15.76
CA SER A 465 41.51 -25.49 15.29
C SER A 465 41.97 -25.53 13.83
N GLY A 466 42.56 -24.43 13.35
CA GLY A 466 43.38 -24.37 12.13
C GLY A 466 43.13 -25.44 11.07
N THR A 467 42.11 -25.26 10.22
CA THR A 467 42.01 -25.81 8.85
C THR A 467 40.64 -25.48 8.25
N THR A 468 40.56 -24.43 7.43
CA THR A 468 39.69 -24.33 6.21
C THR A 468 39.93 -23.00 5.45
N GLN A 469 41.19 -22.57 5.29
CA GLN A 469 41.54 -21.48 4.34
C GLN A 469 42.47 -21.95 3.21
N THR A 470 42.90 -23.21 3.24
CA THR A 470 43.74 -23.86 2.22
C THR A 470 42.95 -24.42 1.02
N ASN A 471 41.62 -24.30 1.00
CA ASN A 471 40.81 -24.92 -0.06
C ASN A 471 40.78 -24.12 -1.37
N TRP A 472 41.16 -22.85 -1.35
CA TRP A 472 41.15 -21.99 -2.54
C TRP A 472 42.42 -22.14 -3.38
N THR A 473 43.52 -22.56 -2.76
CA THR A 473 44.83 -22.66 -3.40
C THR A 473 44.82 -23.72 -4.49
N GLY A 474 45.39 -23.42 -5.66
CA GLY A 474 45.50 -24.37 -6.77
C GLY A 474 45.08 -23.79 -8.11
N THR A 475 45.02 -24.65 -9.13
CA THR A 475 44.68 -24.25 -10.50
C THR A 475 43.23 -24.62 -10.83
N TRP A 476 42.48 -23.62 -11.23
CA TRP A 476 41.05 -23.67 -11.53
C TRP A 476 40.81 -23.40 -13.00
N HIS A 477 39.89 -24.14 -13.60
CA HIS A 477 39.51 -23.96 -15.00
C HIS A 477 38.01 -23.81 -15.14
N GLY A 478 37.56 -22.85 -15.93
CA GLY A 478 36.16 -22.60 -16.20
C GLY A 478 35.93 -21.88 -17.51
N VAL A 479 34.65 -21.72 -17.85
CA VAL A 479 34.21 -20.97 -19.02
C VAL A 479 33.54 -19.68 -18.54
N LEU A 480 33.95 -18.54 -19.10
CA LEU A 480 33.33 -17.24 -18.85
C LEU A 480 32.12 -17.07 -19.77
N GLU A 481 30.93 -16.89 -19.18
CA GLU A 481 29.68 -16.64 -19.90
C GLU A 481 29.14 -15.24 -19.55
N ALA A 482 28.67 -14.51 -20.57
CA ALA A 482 28.07 -13.18 -20.41
C ALA A 482 26.54 -13.27 -20.30
N TYR A 483 25.94 -12.54 -19.36
CA TYR A 483 24.48 -12.42 -19.18
C TYR A 483 24.03 -10.96 -19.42
N PRO A 484 22.84 -10.69 -20.03
CA PRO A 484 21.79 -11.61 -20.48
C PRO A 484 21.76 -11.82 -22.01
N GLU A 485 21.50 -13.05 -22.43
CA GLU A 485 21.24 -13.54 -23.81
C GLU A 485 21.27 -12.49 -24.95
N GLY A 486 22.43 -12.37 -25.58
CA GLY A 486 22.61 -11.65 -26.83
C GLY A 486 23.90 -12.12 -27.48
N GLU A 487 23.76 -12.92 -28.53
CA GLU A 487 24.80 -13.57 -29.35
C GLU A 487 25.32 -14.91 -28.82
N GLN A 488 25.00 -15.98 -29.56
CA GLN A 488 25.70 -17.26 -29.52
C GLN A 488 27.16 -17.04 -29.95
N GLY A 489 28.00 -16.57 -29.02
CA GLY A 489 29.43 -16.39 -29.17
C GLY A 489 30.18 -17.27 -28.18
N SER A 490 31.21 -17.98 -28.66
CA SER A 490 32.10 -18.89 -27.93
C SER A 490 32.46 -18.40 -26.52
N GLY A 491 32.11 -19.18 -25.49
CA GLY A 491 32.58 -18.93 -24.13
C GLY A 491 34.11 -18.93 -24.05
N TRP A 492 34.67 -18.07 -23.19
CA TRP A 492 36.12 -17.93 -23.04
C TRP A 492 36.62 -18.96 -22.03
N ASN A 493 37.65 -19.73 -22.39
CA ASN A 493 38.30 -20.64 -21.44
C ASN A 493 39.22 -19.82 -20.53
N VAL A 494 39.04 -19.96 -19.22
CA VAL A 494 39.83 -19.22 -18.24
C VAL A 494 40.52 -20.21 -17.32
N THR A 495 41.81 -19.96 -17.09
CA THR A 495 42.62 -20.66 -16.10
C THR A 495 43.03 -19.68 -15.01
N LEU A 496 42.67 -19.98 -13.76
CA LEU A 496 42.98 -19.18 -12.58
C LEU A 496 43.89 -19.97 -11.64
N GLU A 497 45.09 -19.48 -11.41
CA GLU A 497 46.04 -19.98 -10.42
C GLU A 497 45.93 -19.12 -9.16
N ILE A 498 45.37 -19.69 -8.10
CA ILE A 498 45.19 -19.01 -6.81
C ILE A 498 46.35 -19.40 -5.88
N GLY A 499 47.13 -18.41 -5.49
CA GLY A 499 48.22 -18.55 -4.52
C GLY A 499 47.70 -18.70 -3.07
N PRO A 500 48.55 -19.13 -2.13
CA PRO A 500 48.14 -19.34 -0.73
C PRO A 500 47.64 -18.04 -0.09
N TYR A 501 46.89 -18.14 1.00
CA TYR A 501 46.47 -16.94 1.74
C TYR A 501 47.68 -16.28 2.44
N PRO A 502 47.85 -14.94 2.39
CA PRO A 502 48.92 -14.24 3.09
C PRO A 502 48.70 -14.27 4.61
N MET A 503 49.45 -15.14 5.29
CA MET A 503 49.26 -15.41 6.73
C MET A 503 49.78 -14.32 7.67
N THR A 504 50.71 -13.47 7.22
CA THR A 504 51.35 -12.44 8.05
C THR A 504 51.15 -11.05 7.47
N ASP A 505 51.06 -10.04 8.34
CA ASP A 505 50.96 -8.64 7.92
C ASP A 505 52.16 -8.26 7.02
N GLY A 506 51.87 -7.63 5.89
CA GLY A 506 52.84 -7.29 4.85
C GLY A 506 53.18 -8.42 3.87
N ALA A 507 52.67 -9.64 4.06
CA ALA A 507 52.86 -10.73 3.10
C ALA A 507 51.98 -10.55 1.86
N CYS A 508 52.52 -10.90 0.70
CA CYS A 508 51.84 -10.90 -0.57
C CYS A 508 52.01 -12.23 -1.28
N THR A 509 50.95 -12.72 -1.91
CA THR A 509 50.93 -13.96 -2.69
C THR A 509 50.46 -13.68 -4.10
N ILE A 510 51.11 -14.31 -5.09
CA ILE A 510 50.81 -14.07 -6.51
C ILE A 510 49.62 -14.93 -6.92
N TRP A 511 48.62 -14.29 -7.51
CA TRP A 511 47.49 -14.92 -8.16
C TRP A 511 47.56 -14.58 -9.65
N ARG A 512 47.26 -15.56 -10.51
CA ARG A 512 47.43 -15.44 -11.95
C ARG A 512 46.18 -15.89 -12.68
N SER A 513 45.68 -15.04 -13.59
CA SER A 513 44.60 -15.38 -14.50
C SER A 513 45.11 -15.42 -15.94
N THR A 514 44.83 -16.53 -16.63
CA THR A 514 45.10 -16.69 -18.07
C THR A 514 43.78 -16.83 -18.82
N LEU A 515 43.59 -15.98 -19.82
CA LEU A 515 42.40 -15.99 -20.67
C LEU A 515 42.76 -16.62 -22.03
N LEU A 516 42.01 -17.64 -22.43
CA LEU A 516 42.16 -18.37 -23.69
C LEU A 516 40.87 -18.25 -24.50
N GLU A 517 40.99 -17.86 -25.76
CA GLU A 517 39.88 -17.85 -26.73
C GLU A 517 40.29 -18.76 -27.89
N ASN A 518 39.47 -19.78 -28.20
CA ASN A 518 39.78 -20.76 -29.25
C ASN A 518 41.19 -21.39 -29.13
N ASN A 519 41.61 -21.69 -27.90
CA ASN A 519 42.96 -22.20 -27.54
C ASN A 519 44.14 -21.25 -27.86
N ILE A 520 43.87 -19.98 -28.13
CA ILE A 520 44.88 -18.93 -28.30
C ILE A 520 44.89 -18.06 -27.04
N ARG A 521 46.08 -17.79 -26.48
CA ARG A 521 46.23 -16.98 -25.26
C ARG A 521 45.96 -15.51 -25.57
N GLN A 522 44.87 -14.98 -25.05
CA GLN A 522 44.42 -13.60 -25.27
C GLN A 522 44.88 -12.64 -24.16
N GLY A 523 45.18 -13.15 -22.97
CA GLY A 523 45.65 -12.31 -21.87
C GLY A 523 46.29 -13.10 -20.73
N LEU A 524 47.28 -12.48 -20.09
CA LEU A 524 47.85 -12.89 -18.82
C LEU A 524 47.77 -11.70 -17.86
N LYS A 525 47.22 -11.93 -16.66
CA LYS A 525 47.27 -10.94 -15.58
C LYS A 525 47.76 -11.61 -14.30
N ASP A 526 48.86 -11.09 -13.79
CA ASP A 526 49.41 -11.43 -12.48
C ASP A 526 49.02 -10.29 -11.53
N TYR A 527 48.49 -10.62 -10.36
CA TYR A 527 48.22 -9.64 -9.30
C TYR A 527 48.65 -10.20 -7.95
N ARG A 528 49.08 -9.32 -7.05
CA ARG A 528 49.51 -9.70 -5.71
C ARG A 528 48.36 -9.50 -4.74
N PHE A 529 47.92 -10.56 -4.10
CA PHE A 529 46.99 -10.49 -2.98
C PHE A 529 47.79 -10.34 -1.69
N CYS A 530 47.59 -9.24 -0.98
CA CYS A 530 48.41 -8.83 0.15
C CYS A 530 47.58 -8.62 1.42
N ARG A 531 48.22 -8.81 2.57
CA ARG A 531 47.67 -8.47 3.87
C ARG A 531 48.35 -7.21 4.42
N GLY A 532 47.55 -6.21 4.79
CA GLY A 532 47.96 -4.97 5.41
C GLY A 532 48.12 -5.09 6.92
N ARG A 533 47.94 -4.00 7.67
CA ARG A 533 48.15 -3.96 9.13
C ARG A 533 46.84 -4.19 9.85
N GLY A 534 46.45 -5.46 9.96
CA GLY A 534 45.22 -5.89 10.63
C GLY A 534 44.70 -7.20 10.06
N ALA A 535 43.94 -7.96 10.84
CA ALA A 535 43.40 -9.26 10.41
C ALA A 535 42.45 -9.17 9.21
N ASP A 536 41.79 -8.02 9.04
CA ASP A 536 40.79 -7.78 7.99
C ASP A 536 41.27 -6.81 6.90
N ASP A 537 42.52 -6.36 6.96
CA ASP A 537 43.10 -5.42 6.00
C ASP A 537 43.70 -6.20 4.82
N LEU A 538 42.90 -6.49 3.80
CA LEU A 538 43.32 -7.22 2.60
C LEU A 538 43.23 -6.32 1.38
N PHE A 539 44.20 -6.44 0.47
CA PHE A 539 44.19 -5.66 -0.76
C PHE A 539 44.87 -6.38 -1.90
N THR A 540 44.46 -6.06 -3.12
CA THR A 540 45.16 -6.47 -4.34
C THR A 540 46.07 -5.34 -4.83
N ASP A 541 47.32 -5.69 -5.13
CA ASP A 541 48.33 -4.84 -5.75
C ASP A 541 48.63 -5.37 -7.16
N GLU A 542 48.24 -4.59 -8.17
CA GLU A 542 48.41 -4.92 -9.58
C GLU A 542 49.73 -4.38 -10.16
N GLY A 543 50.65 -3.85 -9.34
CA GLY A 543 51.95 -3.32 -9.75
C GLY A 543 51.90 -1.93 -10.41
N SER A 544 50.71 -1.34 -10.53
CA SER A 544 50.47 0.00 -11.12
C SER A 544 50.47 1.14 -10.09
N GLY A 545 50.75 0.84 -8.82
CA GLY A 545 50.69 1.79 -7.71
C GLY A 545 49.29 2.01 -7.12
N VAL A 546 48.26 1.37 -7.67
CA VAL A 546 46.89 1.38 -7.13
C VAL A 546 46.69 0.15 -6.25
N THR A 547 46.43 0.37 -4.96
CA THR A 547 46.00 -0.68 -4.02
C THR A 547 44.49 -0.65 -3.92
N ILE A 548 43.86 -1.83 -4.05
CA ILE A 548 42.40 -1.94 -4.04
C ILE A 548 41.99 -2.84 -2.88
N SER A 549 41.19 -2.32 -1.95
CA SER A 549 40.78 -3.06 -0.76
C SER A 549 39.89 -4.24 -1.14
N ALA A 550 40.29 -5.44 -0.71
CA ALA A 550 39.50 -6.66 -0.78
C ALA A 550 38.94 -6.99 0.61
N GLN A 551 37.74 -7.57 0.66
CA GLN A 551 37.09 -7.87 1.93
C GLN A 551 36.40 -9.23 1.87
N TRP A 552 36.50 -9.98 2.97
CA TRP A 552 35.67 -11.15 3.21
C TRP A 552 34.32 -10.73 3.75
N ILE A 553 33.25 -11.18 3.09
CA ILE A 553 31.88 -11.05 3.57
C ILE A 553 31.35 -12.48 3.76
N ASN A 554 31.41 -12.98 4.99
CA ASN A 554 31.20 -14.40 5.33
C ASN A 554 32.21 -15.30 4.58
N ASP A 555 31.73 -16.19 3.72
CA ASP A 555 32.51 -17.13 2.89
C ASP A 555 32.77 -16.61 1.47
N VAL A 556 32.48 -15.33 1.20
CA VAL A 556 32.65 -14.69 -0.11
C VAL A 556 33.80 -13.70 -0.06
N LEU A 557 34.77 -13.85 -0.95
CA LEU A 557 35.82 -12.86 -1.17
C LEU A 557 35.32 -11.85 -2.20
N VAL A 558 35.24 -10.58 -1.81
CA VAL A 558 34.93 -9.49 -2.73
C VAL A 558 36.20 -8.71 -2.99
N SER A 559 36.64 -8.72 -4.26
CA SER A 559 37.86 -8.04 -4.69
C SER A 559 37.55 -7.16 -5.90
N PRO A 560 37.63 -5.83 -5.76
CA PRO A 560 37.62 -4.95 -6.92
C PRO A 560 38.95 -5.06 -7.67
N PHE A 561 38.92 -4.88 -8.98
CA PHE A 561 40.10 -4.91 -9.85
C PHE A 561 39.90 -3.98 -11.05
N LYS A 562 41.00 -3.56 -11.68
CA LYS A 562 40.94 -2.73 -12.90
C LYS A 562 41.44 -3.52 -14.10
N TYR A 563 40.72 -3.52 -15.22
CA TYR A 563 41.17 -4.19 -16.45
C TYR A 563 40.95 -3.28 -17.66
N LYS A 564 42.04 -3.02 -18.42
CA LYS A 564 42.03 -2.14 -19.60
C LYS A 564 41.31 -0.79 -19.38
N GLY A 565 41.48 -0.20 -18.19
CA GLY A 565 40.86 1.08 -17.86
C GLY A 565 39.47 0.97 -17.23
N VAL A 566 38.87 -0.21 -17.10
CA VAL A 566 37.53 -0.39 -16.55
C VAL A 566 37.60 -0.95 -15.13
N PHE A 567 36.85 -0.36 -14.20
CA PHE A 567 36.71 -0.89 -12.84
C PHE A 567 35.67 -2.01 -12.80
N ALA A 568 36.05 -3.14 -12.21
CA ALA A 568 35.18 -4.29 -12.00
C ALA A 568 35.25 -4.74 -10.54
N VAL A 569 34.19 -5.40 -10.08
CA VAL A 569 34.12 -6.04 -8.77
C VAL A 569 33.95 -7.52 -8.99
N SER A 570 34.91 -8.32 -8.53
CA SER A 570 34.77 -9.78 -8.46
C SER A 570 34.20 -10.17 -7.11
N SER A 571 33.20 -11.05 -7.11
CA SER A 571 32.78 -11.79 -5.93
C SER A 571 33.01 -13.27 -6.16
N MET A 572 33.85 -13.87 -5.32
CA MET A 572 34.23 -15.26 -5.42
C MET A 572 33.69 -16.03 -4.22
N ARG A 573 33.18 -17.24 -4.46
CA ARG A 573 32.69 -18.13 -3.39
C ARG A 573 33.00 -19.59 -3.72
N MET A 574 33.39 -20.35 -2.70
CA MET A 574 33.56 -21.80 -2.81
C MET A 574 32.26 -22.55 -2.49
N ARG A 575 31.93 -23.54 -3.33
CA ARG A 575 30.87 -24.53 -3.10
C ARG A 575 31.41 -25.94 -3.37
N GLY A 576 31.89 -26.61 -2.32
CA GLY A 576 32.61 -27.88 -2.48
C GLY A 576 33.91 -27.68 -3.27
N ASP A 577 34.10 -28.44 -4.35
CA ASP A 577 35.25 -28.33 -5.28
C ASP A 577 34.99 -27.40 -6.48
N VAL A 578 33.97 -26.53 -6.37
CA VAL A 578 33.60 -25.57 -7.41
C VAL A 578 33.80 -24.15 -6.88
N LEU A 579 34.57 -23.36 -7.62
CA LEU A 579 34.72 -21.93 -7.40
C LEU A 579 33.73 -21.19 -8.30
N GLU A 580 32.78 -20.48 -7.70
CA GLU A 580 31.87 -19.58 -8.41
C GLU A 580 32.43 -18.16 -8.31
N GLU A 581 32.69 -17.53 -9.46
CA GLU A 581 33.12 -16.14 -9.56
C GLU A 581 32.08 -15.34 -10.36
N GLU A 582 31.60 -14.23 -9.77
CA GLU A 582 30.72 -13.27 -10.43
C GLU A 582 31.47 -11.95 -10.59
N ILE A 583 31.59 -11.47 -11.83
CA ILE A 583 32.29 -10.24 -12.17
C ILE A 583 31.28 -9.19 -12.60
N LEU A 584 31.25 -8.08 -11.85
CA LEU A 584 30.40 -6.92 -12.11
C LEU A 584 31.24 -5.80 -12.71
N ILE A 585 30.93 -5.41 -13.95
CA ILE A 585 31.63 -4.32 -14.63
C ILE A 585 30.91 -3.00 -14.34
N THR A 586 31.68 -1.99 -13.94
CA THR A 586 31.18 -0.62 -13.67
C THR A 586 31.72 0.36 -14.71
N GLU A 587 30.91 1.36 -15.10
CA GLU A 587 31.39 2.45 -15.98
C GLU A 587 32.39 3.33 -15.22
N ASP A 588 33.59 3.51 -15.78
CA ASP A 588 34.59 4.45 -15.25
C ASP A 588 34.06 5.88 -15.41
N LYS A 589 33.84 6.59 -14.29
CA LYS A 589 33.59 8.03 -14.31
C LYS A 589 34.92 8.73 -13.97
N PRO A 590 35.58 9.38 -14.94
CA PRO A 590 36.82 10.08 -14.64
C PRO A 590 36.58 11.24 -13.67
N GLY A 591 37.41 11.32 -12.61
CA GLY A 591 37.51 12.50 -11.75
C GLY A 591 36.98 12.39 -10.32
N ILE A 592 36.85 11.20 -9.73
CA ILE A 592 36.46 11.04 -8.31
C ILE A 592 37.59 10.35 -7.56
N GLU A 593 38.35 11.12 -6.78
CA GLU A 593 39.21 10.60 -5.71
C GLU A 593 38.29 10.20 -4.54
N ASP A 594 38.44 8.98 -4.02
CA ASP A 594 37.59 8.32 -3.02
C ASP A 594 36.23 7.78 -3.50
N VAL A 595 36.30 6.70 -4.29
CA VAL A 595 35.12 5.93 -4.70
C VAL A 595 34.74 4.89 -3.63
N VAL A 596 33.68 5.18 -2.86
CA VAL A 596 32.80 4.11 -2.36
C VAL A 596 31.98 3.65 -3.56
N VAL A 597 32.29 2.48 -4.12
CA VAL A 597 31.70 1.98 -5.37
C VAL A 597 30.20 1.76 -5.19
N SER A 598 29.40 2.73 -5.65
CA SER A 598 27.97 2.56 -5.91
C SER A 598 27.83 1.74 -7.20
N ILE A 599 27.63 0.42 -7.08
CA ILE A 599 27.49 -0.48 -8.23
C ILE A 599 26.21 -0.14 -9.02
N ARG A 600 26.37 0.50 -10.18
CA ARG A 600 25.41 0.43 -11.29
C ARG A 600 25.98 -0.58 -12.28
N ALA A 601 25.45 -1.80 -12.29
CA ALA A 601 25.95 -2.87 -13.13
C ALA A 601 25.43 -2.70 -14.56
N ASN A 602 26.34 -2.71 -15.54
CA ASN A 602 25.97 -2.71 -16.96
C ASN A 602 25.98 -4.11 -17.58
N SER A 603 26.79 -5.03 -17.05
CA SER A 603 26.83 -6.44 -17.43
C SER A 603 27.22 -7.30 -16.23
N ILE A 604 26.70 -8.52 -16.21
CA ILE A 604 27.04 -9.54 -15.21
C ILE A 604 27.70 -10.70 -15.96
N HIS A 605 28.90 -11.06 -15.56
CA HIS A 605 29.56 -12.25 -16.08
C HIS A 605 29.67 -13.27 -14.96
N LEU A 606 29.28 -14.51 -15.25
CA LEU A 606 29.36 -15.62 -14.32
C LEU A 606 30.39 -16.61 -14.81
N MET A 607 31.29 -17.02 -13.92
CA MET A 607 32.26 -18.07 -14.18
C MET A 607 32.11 -19.17 -13.13
N LYS A 608 31.99 -20.42 -13.60
CA LYS A 608 32.03 -21.60 -12.74
C LYS A 608 33.31 -22.36 -13.07
N MET A 609 34.19 -22.48 -12.09
CA MET A 609 35.48 -23.13 -12.27
C MET A 609 35.57 -24.40 -11.44
N ARG A 610 36.21 -25.43 -12.00
CA ARG A 610 36.54 -26.68 -11.30
C ARG A 610 38.05 -26.73 -11.04
N ARG A 611 38.42 -27.24 -9.86
CA ARG A 611 39.81 -27.47 -9.49
C ARG A 611 40.37 -28.63 -10.33
N ILE A 612 41.53 -28.42 -10.95
CA ILE A 612 42.19 -29.47 -11.76
C ILE A 612 43.30 -30.18 -10.98
N SER A 613 43.84 -29.59 -9.90
CA SER A 613 44.80 -30.26 -9.01
C SER A 613 44.68 -29.82 -7.55
N ALA A 614 44.82 -30.79 -6.64
CA ALA A 614 44.85 -30.60 -5.20
C ALA A 614 46.21 -30.06 -4.74
#